data_AF-H3AGS3-F1
#
_entry.id   AF-H3AGS3-F1
#
_cell.length_a   1.000
_cell.length_b   1.000
_cell.length_c   1.000
_cell.angle_alpha   90.00
_cell.angle_beta   90.00
_cell.angle_gamma   90.00
#
_symmetry.space_group_name_H-M   'P 1'
#
loop_
_entity.id
_entity.type
_entity.pdbx_description
1 polymer ?
#
loop_
_entity_poly.entity_id
_entity_poly.type
_entity_poly.pdbx_seq_one_letter_code
_entity_poly.pdbx_strand_id
1 'polypeptide(L)'
;SWSSRGITRLGEVRGPEGLLPFASLQDDFGLPSAEFLHYLQLKASLSRAEGLCPELLPTSPLVDIFQGLGGKKWGVSRINSTLLTRSAPDHNPTKQQWEKDLGHLVSEGVWEEALSSPLKSGTEVRSRLVQFRLINQLYWSPSKLAASGLRESTLCWRCGKEVGSLLHMIWVCEAIHPYWEDVLSHIREVSGVALQTNPLACILGVGLRQPNTSKLTARFVELALISAKRLLVKHWRQDVAPALKKWLLLMADTASHECVLMKARNKLEQFNKIWSIFLNKS
;
A
#
# COMPACT_ATOMS: atom_id res chain seq x y z
N SER A 1 -14.12 32.06 -8.57
CA SER A 1 -14.13 31.12 -7.43
C SER A 1 -13.08 31.57 -6.41
N TRP A 2 -13.10 31.07 -5.19
CA TRP A 2 -12.06 31.38 -4.19
C TRP A 2 -10.66 30.99 -4.69
N SER A 3 -10.55 29.87 -5.42
CA SER A 3 -9.31 29.40 -6.04
C SER A 3 -8.72 30.33 -7.10
N SER A 4 -9.55 31.01 -7.90
CA SER A 4 -9.08 31.98 -8.90
C SER A 4 -8.56 33.28 -8.26
N ARG A 5 -8.78 33.46 -6.95
CA ARG A 5 -8.36 34.62 -6.17
C ARG A 5 -7.21 34.28 -5.20
N GLY A 6 -6.57 33.12 -5.39
CA GLY A 6 -5.42 32.70 -4.60
C GLY A 6 -5.76 31.88 -3.36
N ILE A 7 -7.04 31.68 -3.03
CA ILE A 7 -7.45 30.82 -1.91
C ILE A 7 -7.61 29.38 -2.39
N THR A 8 -6.57 28.59 -2.15
CA THR A 8 -6.50 27.17 -2.50
C THR A 8 -6.39 26.26 -1.29
N ARG A 9 -6.14 26.82 -0.10
CA ARG A 9 -5.89 26.05 1.13
C ARG A 9 -6.64 26.64 2.31
N LEU A 10 -6.96 25.76 3.27
CA LEU A 10 -7.60 26.17 4.51
C LEU A 10 -6.72 27.07 5.38
N GLY A 11 -5.39 26.91 5.31
CA GLY A 11 -4.45 27.75 6.05
C GLY A 11 -4.39 29.20 5.56
N GLU A 12 -4.81 29.49 4.32
CA GLU A 12 -4.81 30.85 3.76
C GLU A 12 -5.99 31.70 4.26
N VAL A 13 -7.01 31.07 4.85
CA VAL A 13 -8.21 31.73 5.35
C VAL A 13 -8.34 31.67 6.87
N ARG A 14 -7.31 31.17 7.57
CA ARG A 14 -7.32 30.93 9.01
C ARG A 14 -6.15 31.67 9.67
N GLY A 15 -6.44 32.43 10.72
CA GLY A 15 -5.45 33.04 11.60
C GLY A 15 -5.24 32.22 12.89
N PRO A 16 -4.42 32.72 13.83
CA PRO A 16 -4.07 32.02 15.06
C PRO A 16 -5.27 31.70 15.97
N GLU A 17 -6.33 32.50 15.91
CA GLU A 17 -7.56 32.29 16.71
C GLU A 17 -8.69 31.59 15.93
N GLY A 18 -8.43 31.10 14.72
CA GLY A 18 -9.42 30.42 13.88
C GLY A 18 -9.68 31.12 12.55
N LEU A 19 -10.87 30.92 11.96
CA LEU A 19 -11.18 31.44 10.62
C LEU A 19 -11.15 32.98 10.63
N LEU A 20 -10.44 33.58 9.68
CA LEU A 20 -10.34 35.04 9.57
C LEU A 20 -11.73 35.66 9.38
N PRO A 21 -11.98 36.89 9.87
CA PRO A 21 -13.20 37.62 9.57
C PRO A 21 -13.39 37.77 8.07
N PHE A 22 -14.64 37.67 7.59
CA PHE A 22 -14.91 37.80 6.16
C PHE A 22 -14.38 39.11 5.59
N ALA A 23 -14.52 40.23 6.32
CA ALA A 23 -13.99 41.52 5.91
C ALA A 23 -12.48 41.47 5.59
N SER A 24 -11.67 40.83 6.44
CA SER A 24 -10.24 40.64 6.19
C SER A 24 -9.97 39.82 4.93
N LEU A 25 -10.77 38.78 4.67
CA LEU A 25 -10.65 38.01 3.43
C LEU A 25 -11.10 38.80 2.18
N GLN A 26 -12.02 39.74 2.34
CA GLN A 26 -12.40 40.66 1.26
C GLN A 26 -11.25 41.62 0.94
N ASP A 27 -10.56 42.12 1.96
CA ASP A 27 -9.43 43.04 1.78
C ASP A 27 -8.21 42.31 1.20
N ASP A 28 -7.88 41.14 1.74
CA ASP A 28 -6.67 40.39 1.37
C ASP A 28 -6.78 39.69 0.00
N PHE A 29 -7.97 39.18 -0.36
CA PHE A 29 -8.20 38.38 -1.57
C PHE A 29 -9.24 38.99 -2.53
N GLY A 30 -9.73 40.18 -2.24
CA GLY A 30 -10.71 40.90 -3.07
C GLY A 30 -12.08 40.23 -3.14
N LEU A 31 -12.46 39.37 -2.18
CA LEU A 31 -13.69 38.56 -2.25
C LEU A 31 -14.96 39.44 -2.37
N PRO A 32 -15.87 39.14 -3.32
CA PRO A 32 -17.11 39.88 -3.45
C PRO A 32 -18.09 39.49 -2.34
N SER A 33 -18.96 40.41 -1.93
CA SER A 33 -19.92 40.18 -0.83
C SER A 33 -20.88 39.00 -1.06
N ALA A 34 -21.09 38.59 -2.32
CA ALA A 34 -21.87 37.40 -2.67
C ALA A 34 -21.26 36.09 -2.12
N GLU A 35 -19.96 36.06 -1.82
CA GLU A 35 -19.26 34.90 -1.27
C GLU A 35 -19.45 34.74 0.25
N PHE A 36 -20.17 35.66 0.89
CA PHE A 36 -20.42 35.62 2.34
C PHE A 36 -21.15 34.34 2.76
N LEU A 37 -22.08 33.83 1.93
CA LEU A 37 -22.78 32.59 2.22
C LEU A 37 -21.82 31.38 2.23
N HIS A 38 -20.90 31.30 1.26
CA HIS A 38 -19.88 30.25 1.23
C HIS A 38 -18.92 30.36 2.43
N TYR A 39 -18.58 31.59 2.85
CA TYR A 39 -17.82 31.82 4.08
C TYR A 39 -18.55 31.28 5.31
N LEU A 40 -19.85 31.54 5.46
CA LEU A 40 -20.64 31.02 6.59
C LEU A 40 -20.75 29.50 6.57
N GLN A 41 -20.91 28.89 5.39
CA GLN A 41 -20.92 27.43 5.24
C GLN A 41 -19.58 26.79 5.62
N LEU A 42 -18.47 27.42 5.24
CA LEU A 42 -17.13 27.01 5.64
C LEU A 42 -16.97 27.13 7.16
N LYS A 43 -17.33 28.28 7.74
CA LYS A 43 -17.29 28.53 9.19
C LYS A 43 -18.07 27.48 9.97
N ALA A 44 -19.33 27.23 9.59
CA ALA A 44 -20.18 26.23 10.24
C ALA A 44 -19.63 24.80 10.11
N SER A 45 -18.97 24.47 9.00
CA SER A 45 -18.35 23.16 8.81
C SER A 45 -17.10 22.99 9.66
N LEU A 46 -16.30 24.04 9.81
CA LEU A 46 -15.11 24.03 10.68
C LEU A 46 -15.49 23.99 12.16
N SER A 47 -16.55 24.70 12.58
CA SER A 47 -17.05 24.66 13.95
C SER A 47 -17.58 23.29 14.36
N ARG A 48 -18.06 22.47 13.41
CA ARG A 48 -18.47 21.07 13.66
C ARG A 48 -17.30 20.08 13.66
N ALA A 49 -16.14 20.51 13.18
CA ALA A 49 -14.95 19.68 13.06
C ALA A 49 -13.88 20.17 14.04
N GLU A 50 -14.18 20.13 15.34
CA GLU A 50 -13.31 20.59 16.42
C GLU A 50 -11.89 19.96 16.40
N GLY A 51 -11.71 18.83 15.72
CA GLY A 51 -10.39 18.18 15.50
C GLY A 51 -9.58 18.67 14.30
N LEU A 52 -10.12 19.55 13.44
CA LEU A 52 -9.41 20.11 12.28
C LEU A 52 -8.75 21.46 12.65
N CYS A 53 -7.75 21.42 13.52
CA CYS A 53 -6.83 22.53 13.71
C CYS A 53 -5.67 22.40 12.70
N PRO A 54 -5.53 23.28 11.69
CA PRO A 54 -4.45 23.20 10.70
C PRO A 54 -3.05 23.35 11.31
N GLU A 55 -2.91 24.05 12.44
CA GLU A 55 -1.65 24.12 13.20
C GLU A 55 -1.18 22.74 13.71
N LEU A 56 -2.10 21.79 13.86
CA LEU A 56 -1.81 20.40 14.27
C LEU A 56 -1.61 19.45 13.07
N LEU A 57 -1.95 19.87 11.84
CA LEU A 57 -1.76 19.05 10.65
C LEU A 57 -0.46 19.47 9.96
N PRO A 58 0.65 18.74 10.15
CA PRO A 58 1.90 19.09 9.49
C PRO A 58 1.69 19.12 7.97
N THR A 59 2.18 20.17 7.33
CA THR A 59 2.23 20.24 5.88
C THR A 59 2.91 18.99 5.36
N SER A 60 2.23 18.25 4.48
CA SER A 60 2.81 17.04 3.92
C SER A 60 4.14 17.39 3.25
N PRO A 61 5.20 16.58 3.43
CA PRO A 61 6.45 16.75 2.69
C PRO A 61 6.26 16.88 1.18
N LEU A 62 5.20 16.26 0.63
CA LEU A 62 4.83 16.40 -0.77
C LEU A 62 4.34 17.80 -1.10
N VAL A 63 3.56 18.41 -0.22
CA VAL A 63 3.03 19.76 -0.37
C VAL A 63 4.17 20.79 -0.25
N ASP A 64 5.19 20.55 0.57
CA ASP A 64 6.42 21.36 0.59
C ASP A 64 7.21 21.21 -0.71
N ILE A 65 7.33 19.97 -1.22
CA ILE A 65 7.96 19.70 -2.52
C ILE A 65 7.21 20.48 -3.60
N PHE A 66 5.89 20.38 -3.67
CA PHE A 66 5.10 21.12 -4.66
C PHE A 66 5.23 22.65 -4.52
N GLN A 67 5.36 23.18 -3.30
CA GLN A 67 5.58 24.61 -3.05
C GLN A 67 6.97 25.08 -3.48
N GLY A 68 8.03 24.38 -3.09
CA GLY A 68 9.41 24.70 -3.49
C GLY A 68 9.67 24.54 -4.98
N LEU A 69 8.77 23.85 -5.70
CA LEU A 69 8.88 23.61 -7.15
C LEU A 69 8.29 24.74 -8.03
N GLY A 70 7.60 25.73 -7.45
CA GLY A 70 7.21 27.02 -8.05
C GLY A 70 6.99 27.06 -9.57
N GLY A 71 5.75 26.84 -10.03
CA GLY A 71 5.14 27.32 -11.29
C GLY A 71 5.80 27.02 -12.65
N LYS A 72 7.03 26.50 -12.73
CA LYS A 72 7.76 26.31 -14.00
C LYS A 72 7.57 24.90 -14.57
N LYS A 73 7.50 24.80 -15.90
CA LYS A 73 7.52 23.52 -16.65
C LYS A 73 8.73 22.69 -16.21
N TRP A 74 8.46 21.43 -15.88
CA TRP A 74 9.30 20.60 -15.03
C TRP A 74 10.15 19.59 -15.82
N GLY A 75 11.30 19.20 -15.28
CA GLY A 75 12.13 18.10 -15.79
C GLY A 75 12.35 17.02 -14.73
N VAL A 76 12.22 15.74 -15.14
CA VAL A 76 12.31 14.53 -14.29
C VAL A 76 13.43 14.55 -13.25
N SER A 77 14.55 15.14 -13.62
CA SER A 77 15.73 15.32 -12.78
C SER A 77 15.47 16.10 -11.48
N ARG A 78 14.64 17.17 -11.49
CA ARG A 78 14.46 18.05 -10.32
C ARG A 78 13.61 17.45 -9.19
N ILE A 79 12.55 16.70 -9.50
CA ILE A 79 11.83 15.95 -8.43
C ILE A 79 12.74 14.84 -7.93
N ASN A 80 13.44 14.13 -8.83
CA ASN A 80 14.31 13.04 -8.40
C ASN A 80 15.41 13.54 -7.44
N SER A 81 16.08 14.65 -7.74
CA SER A 81 17.09 15.22 -6.84
C SER A 81 16.50 15.63 -5.50
N THR A 82 15.32 16.25 -5.49
CA THR A 82 14.64 16.68 -4.26
C THR A 82 14.22 15.49 -3.40
N LEU A 83 13.78 14.38 -4.01
CA LEU A 83 13.45 13.15 -3.31
C LEU A 83 14.70 12.48 -2.71
N LEU A 84 15.82 12.48 -3.44
CA LEU A 84 17.09 11.89 -2.99
C LEU A 84 17.75 12.69 -1.86
N THR A 85 17.55 14.01 -1.79
CA THR A 85 18.14 14.85 -0.73
C THR A 85 17.42 14.77 0.60
N ARG A 86 16.22 14.17 0.65
CA ARG A 86 15.46 14.03 1.91
C ARG A 86 15.86 12.76 2.64
N SER A 87 15.81 12.81 3.98
CA SER A 87 15.97 11.62 4.81
C SER A 87 14.87 10.61 4.51
N ALA A 88 15.24 9.33 4.52
CA ALA A 88 14.26 8.25 4.44
C ALA A 88 13.27 8.38 5.61
N PRO A 89 11.98 8.10 5.39
CA PRO A 89 11.01 8.09 6.47
C PRO A 89 11.39 7.06 7.53
N ASP A 90 11.10 7.37 8.79
CA ASP A 90 11.31 6.42 9.88
C ASP A 90 10.34 5.23 9.73
N HIS A 91 10.90 4.05 9.52
CA HIS A 91 10.15 2.80 9.37
C HIS A 91 9.98 2.06 10.71
N ASN A 92 10.58 2.55 11.81
CA ASN A 92 10.52 1.91 13.12
C ASN A 92 9.09 1.71 13.65
N PRO A 93 8.16 2.68 13.52
CA PRO A 93 6.78 2.47 13.98
C PRO A 93 6.08 1.33 13.24
N THR A 94 6.36 1.20 11.93
CA THR A 94 5.79 0.13 11.10
C THR A 94 6.38 -1.22 11.50
N LYS A 95 7.69 -1.27 11.77
CA LYS A 95 8.39 -2.46 12.26
C LYS A 95 7.80 -2.93 13.60
N GLN A 96 7.70 -2.04 14.57
CA GLN A 96 7.14 -2.33 15.90
C GLN A 96 5.71 -2.85 15.80
N GLN A 97 4.90 -2.30 14.90
CA GLN A 97 3.56 -2.81 14.66
C GLN A 97 3.57 -4.25 14.11
N TRP A 98 4.48 -4.56 13.18
CA TRP A 98 4.65 -5.94 12.71
C TRP A 98 5.15 -6.88 13.80
N GLU A 99 6.09 -6.47 14.64
CA GLU A 99 6.57 -7.27 15.78
C GLU A 99 5.43 -7.59 16.76
N LYS A 100 4.59 -6.60 17.04
CA LYS A 100 3.38 -6.77 17.86
C LYS A 100 2.40 -7.75 17.22
N ASP A 101 2.14 -7.62 15.91
CA ASP A 101 1.20 -8.50 15.20
C ASP A 101 1.73 -9.94 15.14
N LEU A 102 3.03 -10.12 14.90
CA LEU A 102 3.69 -11.43 14.78
C LEU A 102 3.97 -12.10 16.13
N GLY A 103 4.01 -11.32 17.22
CA GLY A 103 4.31 -11.82 18.57
C GLY A 103 5.79 -12.10 18.83
N HIS A 104 6.71 -11.61 17.97
CA HIS A 104 8.15 -11.74 18.15
C HIS A 104 8.90 -10.56 17.52
N LEU A 105 10.14 -10.34 17.96
CA LEU A 105 11.02 -9.32 17.39
C LEU A 105 11.48 -9.68 15.98
N VAL A 106 11.69 -8.67 15.14
CA VAL A 106 12.17 -8.81 13.76
C VAL A 106 13.56 -8.17 13.67
N SER A 107 14.56 -8.95 13.24
CA SER A 107 15.92 -8.41 13.09
C SER A 107 15.98 -7.34 12.00
N GLU A 108 16.94 -6.42 12.10
CA GLU A 108 17.10 -5.35 11.10
C GLU A 108 17.31 -5.89 9.68
N GLY A 109 18.16 -6.91 9.51
CA GLY A 109 18.40 -7.50 8.20
C GLY A 109 17.14 -8.12 7.57
N VAL A 110 16.27 -8.74 8.39
CA VAL A 110 14.97 -9.25 7.92
C VAL A 110 14.05 -8.09 7.53
N TRP A 111 14.04 -7.02 8.32
CA TRP A 111 13.20 -5.86 8.05
C TRP A 111 13.64 -5.11 6.78
N GLU A 112 14.95 -4.94 6.57
CA GLU A 112 15.52 -4.37 5.34
C GLU A 112 15.16 -5.23 4.11
N GLU A 113 15.21 -6.56 4.24
CA GLU A 113 14.76 -7.45 3.17
C GLU A 113 13.28 -7.22 2.86
N ALA A 114 12.43 -7.14 3.88
CA ALA A 114 11.00 -6.85 3.73
C ALA A 114 10.78 -5.51 3.01
N LEU A 115 11.43 -4.44 3.43
CA LEU A 115 11.35 -3.10 2.81
C LEU A 115 11.80 -3.11 1.34
N SER A 116 12.77 -3.96 0.98
CA SER A 116 13.23 -4.12 -0.41
C SER A 116 12.29 -4.95 -1.29
N SER A 117 11.41 -5.78 -0.70
CA SER A 117 10.58 -6.74 -1.42
C SER A 117 9.60 -6.13 -2.45
N PRO A 118 9.07 -4.90 -2.32
CA PRO A 118 8.27 -4.26 -3.38
C PRO A 118 9.07 -4.02 -4.66
N LEU A 119 10.39 -3.83 -4.56
CA LEU A 119 11.26 -3.71 -5.74
C LEU A 119 11.40 -5.04 -6.48
N LYS A 120 11.17 -6.15 -5.77
CA LYS A 120 11.25 -7.53 -6.26
C LYS A 120 9.85 -8.10 -6.58
N SER A 121 8.75 -7.40 -6.33
CA SER A 121 7.39 -7.94 -6.47
C SER A 121 6.82 -7.89 -7.91
N GLY A 122 7.52 -8.50 -8.87
CA GLY A 122 7.14 -8.50 -10.28
C GLY A 122 7.57 -7.25 -11.06
N THR A 123 7.40 -7.28 -12.39
CA THR A 123 7.65 -6.13 -13.27
C THR A 123 6.45 -5.18 -13.35
N GLU A 124 5.25 -5.68 -13.06
CA GLU A 124 4.00 -4.92 -13.01
C GLU A 124 3.94 -3.98 -11.79
N VAL A 125 3.60 -2.71 -12.01
CA VAL A 125 3.46 -1.70 -10.95
C VAL A 125 2.43 -2.09 -9.89
N ARG A 126 1.32 -2.73 -10.29
CA ARG A 126 0.25 -3.14 -9.38
C ARG A 126 0.74 -4.13 -8.33
N SER A 127 1.55 -5.10 -8.75
CA SER A 127 2.12 -6.12 -7.86
C SER A 127 3.09 -5.49 -6.86
N ARG A 128 3.93 -4.56 -7.31
CA ARG A 128 4.81 -3.76 -6.43
C ARG A 128 4.02 -2.92 -5.42
N LEU A 129 2.93 -2.28 -5.86
CA LEU A 129 2.06 -1.49 -4.99
C LEU A 129 1.35 -2.37 -3.94
N VAL A 130 0.92 -3.58 -4.30
CA VAL A 130 0.31 -4.51 -3.34
C VAL A 130 1.29 -4.83 -2.21
N GLN A 131 2.53 -5.19 -2.55
CA GLN A 131 3.55 -5.49 -1.54
C GLN A 131 3.88 -4.28 -0.67
N PHE A 132 4.06 -3.11 -1.31
CA PHE A 132 4.32 -1.86 -0.60
C PHE A 132 3.22 -1.55 0.43
N ARG A 133 1.95 -1.67 0.04
CA ARG A 133 0.81 -1.43 0.93
C ARG A 133 0.71 -2.47 2.04
N LEU A 134 1.13 -3.71 1.81
CA LEU A 134 1.15 -4.72 2.87
C LEU A 134 2.20 -4.38 3.91
N ILE A 135 3.45 -4.16 3.52
CA ILE A 135 4.54 -3.84 4.46
C ILE A 135 4.22 -2.60 5.30
N ASN A 136 3.68 -1.55 4.67
CA ASN A 136 3.30 -0.33 5.36
C ASN A 136 1.90 -0.41 6.02
N GLN A 137 1.30 -1.60 6.04
CA GLN A 137 -0.03 -1.89 6.58
C GLN A 137 -1.15 -0.93 6.11
N LEU A 138 -1.11 -0.47 4.87
CA LEU A 138 -1.99 0.59 4.35
C LEU A 138 -3.40 0.12 3.98
N TYR A 139 -3.70 -1.17 4.12
CA TYR A 139 -5.06 -1.66 3.88
C TYR A 139 -5.98 -1.36 5.06
N TRP A 140 -7.16 -0.83 4.73
CA TRP A 140 -8.23 -0.64 5.70
C TRP A 140 -8.77 -1.99 6.15
N SER A 141 -8.40 -2.43 7.35
CA SER A 141 -8.98 -3.61 7.99
C SER A 141 -10.18 -3.20 8.87
N PRO A 142 -11.08 -4.14 9.23
CA PRO A 142 -12.09 -3.98 10.26
C PRO A 142 -11.65 -3.18 11.49
N SER A 143 -10.52 -3.57 12.09
CA SER A 143 -9.99 -2.92 13.29
C SER A 143 -9.60 -1.47 13.02
N LYS A 144 -8.98 -1.17 11.88
CA LYS A 144 -8.62 0.22 11.49
C LYS A 144 -9.85 1.07 11.22
N LEU A 145 -10.84 0.52 10.52
CA LEU A 145 -12.09 1.22 10.23
C LEU A 145 -12.85 1.55 11.52
N ALA A 146 -12.90 0.61 12.46
CA ALA A 146 -13.53 0.84 13.75
C ALA A 146 -12.80 1.87 14.61
N ALA A 147 -11.46 1.79 14.67
CA ALA A 147 -10.65 2.81 15.34
C ALA A 147 -10.82 4.21 14.73
N SER A 148 -11.17 4.32 13.45
CA SER A 148 -11.47 5.59 12.77
C SER A 148 -12.94 5.99 12.81
N GLY A 149 -13.81 5.26 13.52
CA GLY A 149 -15.25 5.55 13.57
C GLY A 149 -16.01 5.31 12.25
N LEU A 150 -15.37 4.67 11.27
CA LEU A 150 -15.96 4.38 9.95
C LEU A 150 -16.74 3.06 9.92
N ARG A 151 -16.66 2.28 11.00
CA ARG A 151 -17.38 1.01 11.17
C ARG A 151 -17.58 0.73 12.65
N GLU A 152 -18.72 0.19 13.03
CA GLU A 152 -18.98 -0.17 14.43
C GLU A 152 -18.25 -1.47 14.84
N SER A 153 -18.30 -2.49 13.97
CA SER A 153 -17.72 -3.81 14.26
C SER A 153 -16.24 -3.92 13.88
N THR A 154 -15.45 -4.46 14.80
CA THR A 154 -14.04 -4.85 14.60
C THR A 154 -13.88 -6.24 13.98
N LEU A 155 -14.97 -6.99 13.80
CA LEU A 155 -14.93 -8.39 13.39
C LEU A 155 -14.46 -8.54 11.93
N CYS A 156 -13.66 -9.58 11.71
CA CYS A 156 -13.16 -9.99 10.40
C CYS A 156 -14.32 -10.20 9.41
N TRP A 157 -14.17 -9.69 8.18
CA TRP A 157 -15.22 -9.85 7.16
C TRP A 157 -15.43 -11.31 6.73
N ARG A 158 -14.42 -12.18 6.94
CA ARG A 158 -14.45 -13.59 6.53
C ARG A 158 -15.05 -14.50 7.60
N CYS A 159 -14.37 -14.62 8.74
CA CYS A 159 -14.82 -15.54 9.78
C CYS A 159 -15.94 -14.95 10.66
N GLY A 160 -16.05 -13.62 10.76
CA GLY A 160 -17.01 -12.96 11.65
C GLY A 160 -16.79 -13.23 13.14
N LYS A 161 -15.69 -13.88 13.54
CA LYS A 161 -15.42 -14.33 14.91
C LYS A 161 -14.35 -13.49 15.63
N GLU A 162 -13.23 -13.27 14.95
CA GLU A 162 -12.04 -12.62 15.50
C GLU A 162 -11.89 -11.18 15.01
N VAL A 163 -11.07 -10.39 15.71
CA VAL A 163 -10.73 -9.02 15.30
C VAL A 163 -10.03 -9.04 13.94
N GLY A 164 -10.59 -8.34 12.97
CA GLY A 164 -10.02 -8.22 11.63
C GLY A 164 -8.85 -7.24 11.60
N SER A 165 -7.69 -7.65 12.12
CA SER A 165 -6.40 -6.98 11.87
C SER A 165 -5.87 -7.33 10.47
N LEU A 166 -4.88 -6.59 9.97
CA LEU A 166 -4.25 -6.91 8.67
C LEU A 166 -3.71 -8.34 8.65
N LEU A 167 -2.90 -8.71 9.66
CA LEU A 167 -2.29 -10.03 9.77
C LEU A 167 -3.37 -11.12 9.90
N HIS A 168 -4.41 -10.89 10.70
CA HIS A 168 -5.50 -11.84 10.81
C HIS A 168 -6.15 -12.09 9.46
N MET A 169 -6.54 -11.01 8.78
CA MET A 169 -7.23 -11.06 7.52
C MET A 169 -6.44 -11.65 6.35
N ILE A 170 -5.11 -11.59 6.39
CA ILE A 170 -4.28 -12.12 5.32
C ILE A 170 -3.67 -13.48 5.63
N TRP A 171 -3.59 -13.89 6.90
CA TRP A 171 -2.85 -15.11 7.28
C TRP A 171 -3.52 -15.93 8.38
N VAL A 172 -3.85 -15.34 9.54
CA VAL A 172 -4.29 -16.10 10.73
C VAL A 172 -5.77 -16.56 10.64
N CYS A 173 -6.58 -15.91 9.81
CA CYS A 173 -7.99 -16.24 9.70
C CYS A 173 -8.20 -17.69 9.25
N GLU A 174 -8.95 -18.47 10.02
CA GLU A 174 -9.30 -19.87 9.70
C GLU A 174 -9.88 -20.04 8.30
N ALA A 175 -10.67 -19.05 7.83
CA ALA A 175 -11.30 -19.09 6.51
C ALA A 175 -10.29 -18.93 5.36
N ILE A 176 -9.06 -18.46 5.64
CA ILE A 176 -8.01 -18.22 4.66
C ILE A 176 -6.92 -19.30 4.67
N HIS A 177 -6.86 -20.13 5.72
CA HIS A 177 -5.89 -21.21 5.85
C HIS A 177 -5.92 -22.19 4.66
N PRO A 178 -7.09 -22.73 4.22
CA PRO A 178 -7.13 -23.65 3.08
C PRO A 178 -6.57 -23.03 1.80
N TYR A 179 -6.83 -21.73 1.58
CA TYR A 179 -6.29 -21.02 0.43
C TYR A 179 -4.76 -20.97 0.43
N TRP A 180 -4.15 -20.65 1.58
CA TRP A 180 -2.68 -20.64 1.66
C TRP A 180 -2.10 -22.03 1.54
N GLU A 181 -2.73 -23.03 2.15
CA GLU A 181 -2.30 -24.42 2.04
C GLU A 181 -2.27 -24.88 0.58
N ASP A 182 -3.38 -24.67 -0.15
CA ASP A 182 -3.50 -25.00 -1.57
C ASP A 182 -2.43 -24.29 -2.41
N VAL A 183 -2.26 -22.98 -2.22
CA VAL A 183 -1.28 -22.17 -2.96
C VAL A 183 0.15 -22.62 -2.66
N LEU A 184 0.49 -22.81 -1.38
CA LEU A 184 1.84 -23.19 -0.98
C LEU A 184 2.15 -24.62 -1.40
N SER A 185 1.19 -25.54 -1.32
CA SER A 185 1.30 -26.91 -1.82
C SER A 185 1.63 -26.91 -3.32
N HIS A 186 0.85 -26.17 -4.11
CA HIS A 186 1.08 -26.06 -5.55
C HIS A 186 2.45 -25.44 -5.87
N ILE A 187 2.85 -24.37 -5.16
CA ILE A 187 4.18 -23.76 -5.34
C ILE A 187 5.28 -24.79 -5.08
N ARG A 188 5.19 -25.58 -4.01
CA ARG A 188 6.19 -26.61 -3.67
C ARG A 188 6.26 -27.68 -4.76
N GLU A 189 5.11 -28.14 -5.23
CA GLU A 189 5.00 -29.17 -6.29
C GLU A 189 5.67 -28.73 -7.60
N VAL A 190 5.38 -27.50 -8.06
CA VAL A 190 5.90 -27.04 -9.34
C VAL A 190 7.38 -26.63 -9.24
N SER A 191 7.78 -25.97 -8.14
CA SER A 191 9.12 -25.39 -7.99
C SER A 191 10.15 -26.32 -7.34
N GLY A 192 9.71 -27.37 -6.62
CA GLY A 192 10.58 -28.26 -5.84
C GLY A 192 11.21 -27.61 -4.60
N VAL A 193 10.82 -26.37 -4.24
CA VAL A 193 11.37 -25.66 -3.08
C VAL A 193 10.62 -26.02 -1.81
N ALA A 194 11.36 -26.31 -0.74
CA ALA A 194 10.80 -26.45 0.60
C ALA A 194 10.43 -25.08 1.20
N LEU A 195 9.31 -24.51 0.75
CA LEU A 195 8.84 -23.22 1.23
C LEU A 195 8.28 -23.33 2.66
N GLN A 196 8.85 -22.55 3.58
CA GLN A 196 8.38 -22.47 4.95
C GLN A 196 7.00 -21.81 5.00
N THR A 197 6.05 -22.43 5.70
CA THR A 197 4.75 -21.85 6.05
C THR A 197 4.93 -20.85 7.18
N ASN A 198 5.49 -19.69 6.87
CA ASN A 198 5.61 -18.59 7.82
C ASN A 198 5.08 -17.27 7.20
N PRO A 199 4.53 -16.38 8.04
CA PRO A 199 3.98 -15.11 7.57
C PRO A 199 5.04 -14.15 7.01
N LEU A 200 6.29 -14.19 7.50
CA LEU A 200 7.37 -13.34 7.00
C LEU A 200 7.69 -13.60 5.52
N ALA A 201 7.76 -14.87 5.12
CA ALA A 201 8.00 -15.28 3.75
C ALA A 201 6.76 -15.02 2.88
N CYS A 202 5.58 -15.48 3.33
CA CYS A 202 4.37 -15.42 2.51
C CYS A 202 3.85 -13.99 2.35
N ILE A 203 3.88 -13.19 3.43
CA ILE A 203 3.38 -11.81 3.44
C ILE A 203 4.49 -10.82 3.07
N LEU A 204 5.58 -10.80 3.84
CA LEU A 204 6.64 -9.79 3.69
C LEU A 204 7.66 -10.11 2.59
N GLY A 205 7.68 -11.34 2.06
CA GLY A 205 8.59 -11.73 0.99
C GLY A 205 10.05 -11.90 1.44
N VAL A 206 10.25 -12.23 2.71
CA VAL A 206 11.57 -12.42 3.34
C VAL A 206 12.03 -13.87 3.20
N GLY A 207 13.33 -14.11 3.07
CA GLY A 207 13.91 -15.46 3.21
C GLY A 207 13.54 -16.42 2.08
N LEU A 208 13.07 -15.91 0.95
CA LEU A 208 12.72 -16.72 -0.24
C LEU A 208 13.95 -17.24 -1.00
N ARG A 209 15.13 -16.71 -0.69
CA ARG A 209 16.42 -17.14 -1.27
C ARG A 209 17.16 -18.02 -0.27
N GLN A 210 16.86 -19.31 -0.28
CA GLN A 210 17.62 -20.29 0.49
C GLN A 210 18.87 -20.75 -0.28
N PRO A 211 19.91 -21.28 0.40
CA PRO A 211 21.18 -21.66 -0.23
C PRO A 211 21.02 -22.61 -1.42
N ASN A 212 20.03 -23.51 -1.35
CA ASN A 212 19.76 -24.52 -2.39
C ASN A 212 18.74 -24.06 -3.45
N THR A 213 18.24 -22.82 -3.37
CA THR A 213 17.22 -22.30 -4.29
C THR A 213 17.87 -21.43 -5.36
N SER A 214 17.68 -21.80 -6.63
CA SER A 214 18.19 -20.98 -7.74
C SER A 214 17.55 -19.58 -7.74
N LYS A 215 18.27 -18.57 -8.25
CA LYS A 215 17.74 -17.20 -8.39
C LYS A 215 16.45 -17.15 -9.22
N LEU A 216 16.32 -18.03 -10.22
CA LEU A 216 15.15 -18.12 -11.08
C LEU A 216 13.95 -18.73 -10.34
N THR A 217 14.19 -19.77 -9.56
CA THR A 217 13.16 -20.41 -8.74
C THR A 217 12.67 -19.48 -7.64
N ALA A 218 13.58 -18.78 -6.94
CA ALA A 218 13.21 -17.77 -5.96
C ALA A 218 12.36 -16.65 -6.60
N ARG A 219 12.72 -16.23 -7.82
CA ARG A 219 11.94 -15.24 -8.58
C ARG A 219 10.54 -15.72 -8.92
N PHE A 220 10.39 -16.98 -9.32
CA PHE A 220 9.09 -17.60 -9.54
C PHE A 220 8.25 -17.62 -8.25
N VAL A 221 8.84 -18.04 -7.13
CA VAL A 221 8.16 -18.06 -5.82
C VAL A 221 7.72 -16.66 -5.40
N GLU A 222 8.57 -15.63 -5.58
CA GLU A 222 8.21 -14.23 -5.35
C GLU A 222 6.95 -13.82 -6.14
N LEU A 223 6.91 -14.17 -7.44
CA LEU A 223 5.79 -13.89 -8.35
C LEU A 223 4.51 -14.65 -7.96
N ALA A 224 4.66 -15.89 -7.53
CA ALA A 224 3.57 -16.75 -7.08
C ALA A 224 2.91 -16.21 -5.81
N LEU A 225 3.73 -15.85 -4.82
CA LEU A 225 3.27 -15.29 -3.56
C LEU A 225 2.65 -13.89 -3.74
N ILE A 226 3.21 -13.02 -4.58
CA ILE A 226 2.58 -11.72 -4.84
C ILE A 226 1.25 -11.86 -5.56
N SER A 227 1.11 -12.81 -6.48
CA SER A 227 -0.17 -13.12 -7.12
C SER A 227 -1.19 -13.60 -6.09
N ALA A 228 -0.77 -14.44 -5.14
CA ALA A 228 -1.62 -14.89 -4.04
C ALA A 228 -2.12 -13.72 -3.19
N LYS A 229 -1.21 -12.82 -2.78
CA LYS A 229 -1.54 -11.61 -2.02
C LYS A 229 -2.46 -10.67 -2.80
N ARG A 230 -2.19 -10.46 -4.09
CA ARG A 230 -3.00 -9.61 -4.98
C ARG A 230 -4.43 -10.12 -5.09
N LEU A 231 -4.63 -11.44 -5.13
CA LEU A 231 -5.96 -12.03 -5.15
C LEU A 231 -6.69 -11.82 -3.81
N LEU A 232 -6.03 -12.05 -2.67
CA LEU A 232 -6.62 -11.81 -1.35
C LEU A 232 -7.05 -10.34 -1.18
N VAL A 233 -6.19 -9.40 -1.59
CA VAL A 233 -6.48 -7.96 -1.56
C VAL A 233 -7.59 -7.58 -2.55
N LYS A 234 -7.68 -8.24 -3.71
CA LYS A 234 -8.80 -8.01 -4.65
C LYS A 234 -10.14 -8.38 -4.01
N HIS A 235 -10.14 -9.45 -3.22
CA HIS A 235 -11.31 -9.95 -2.49
C HIS A 235 -11.30 -9.52 -1.02
N TRP A 236 -10.65 -8.38 -0.70
CA TRP A 236 -10.35 -7.98 0.68
C TRP A 236 -11.59 -7.97 1.56
N ARG A 237 -12.68 -7.33 1.10
CA ARG A 237 -13.95 -7.15 1.82
C ARG A 237 -14.96 -8.29 1.69
N GLN A 238 -14.60 -9.38 1.05
CA GLN A 238 -15.50 -10.52 0.86
C GLN A 238 -15.43 -11.46 2.06
N ASP A 239 -16.54 -12.14 2.32
CA ASP A 239 -16.69 -13.18 3.34
C ASP A 239 -16.00 -14.50 2.94
N VAL A 240 -15.98 -14.82 1.65
CA VAL A 240 -15.40 -16.06 1.14
C VAL A 240 -13.96 -15.89 0.62
N ALA A 241 -13.05 -16.77 1.04
CA ALA A 241 -11.68 -16.81 0.54
C ALA A 241 -11.64 -17.21 -0.96
N PRO A 242 -10.69 -16.69 -1.75
CA PRO A 242 -10.56 -17.09 -3.15
C PRO A 242 -10.23 -18.59 -3.28
N ALA A 243 -10.74 -19.23 -4.33
CA ALA A 243 -10.38 -20.61 -4.65
C ALA A 243 -9.03 -20.69 -5.39
N LEU A 244 -8.33 -21.82 -5.26
CA LEU A 244 -7.06 -22.10 -5.96
C LEU A 244 -7.16 -21.85 -7.47
N LYS A 245 -8.26 -22.25 -8.11
CA LYS A 245 -8.50 -22.03 -9.54
C LYS A 245 -8.42 -20.55 -9.95
N LYS A 246 -8.92 -19.63 -9.10
CA LYS A 246 -8.82 -18.18 -9.37
C LYS A 246 -7.38 -17.69 -9.27
N TRP A 247 -6.58 -18.28 -8.39
CA TRP A 247 -5.15 -17.98 -8.28
C TRP A 247 -4.37 -18.53 -9.49
N LEU A 248 -4.64 -19.74 -9.95
CA LEU A 248 -4.03 -20.30 -11.16
C LEU A 248 -4.31 -19.44 -12.41
N LEU A 249 -5.55 -18.96 -12.56
CA LEU A 249 -5.92 -18.04 -13.64
C LEU A 249 -5.16 -16.70 -13.52
N LEU A 250 -5.01 -16.18 -12.30
CA LEU A 250 -4.22 -14.96 -12.07
C LEU A 250 -2.73 -15.16 -12.35
N MET A 251 -2.19 -16.35 -12.06
CA MET A 251 -0.82 -16.73 -12.39
C MET A 251 -0.61 -16.75 -13.91
N ALA A 252 -1.53 -17.35 -14.66
CA ALA A 252 -1.49 -17.35 -16.12
C ALA A 252 -1.56 -15.91 -16.69
N ASP A 253 -2.48 -15.09 -16.19
CA ASP A 253 -2.58 -13.67 -16.56
C ASP A 253 -1.29 -12.90 -16.26
N THR A 254 -0.68 -13.15 -15.10
CA THR A 254 0.59 -12.54 -14.70
C THR A 254 1.73 -13.00 -15.60
N ALA A 255 1.75 -14.27 -16.00
CA ALA A 255 2.72 -14.80 -16.96
C ALA A 255 2.59 -14.11 -18.32
N SER A 256 1.36 -13.94 -18.82
CA SER A 256 1.11 -13.25 -20.09
C SER A 256 1.61 -11.79 -20.05
N HIS A 257 1.32 -11.06 -18.97
CA HIS A 257 1.80 -9.68 -18.80
C HIS A 257 3.34 -9.60 -18.68
N GLU A 258 3.96 -10.48 -17.89
CA GLU A 258 5.42 -10.57 -17.77
C GLU A 258 6.09 -10.91 -19.10
N CYS A 259 5.49 -11.80 -19.90
CA CYS A 259 5.99 -12.15 -21.23
C CYS A 259 6.09 -10.91 -22.13
N VAL A 260 5.02 -10.12 -22.20
CA VAL A 260 4.98 -8.88 -22.99
C VAL A 260 6.02 -7.88 -22.49
N LEU A 261 6.10 -7.65 -21.18
CA LEU A 261 7.04 -6.70 -20.57
C LEU A 261 8.51 -7.13 -20.74
N MET A 262 8.82 -8.43 -20.58
CA MET A 262 10.17 -8.94 -20.75
C MET A 262 10.58 -9.01 -22.22
N LYS A 263 9.65 -9.32 -23.14
CA LYS A 263 9.90 -9.24 -24.59
C LYS A 263 10.26 -7.82 -25.01
N ALA A 264 9.51 -6.82 -24.53
CA ALA A 264 9.81 -5.40 -24.79
C ALA A 264 11.20 -4.97 -24.25
N ARG A 265 11.73 -5.67 -23.24
CA ARG A 265 13.06 -5.42 -22.65
C ARG A 265 14.16 -6.32 -23.21
N ASN A 266 13.87 -7.10 -24.26
CA ASN A 266 14.77 -8.09 -24.85
C ASN A 266 15.29 -9.16 -23.85
N LYS A 267 14.42 -9.61 -22.94
CA LYS A 267 14.73 -10.59 -21.87
C LYS A 267 13.84 -11.85 -21.93
N LEU A 268 13.42 -12.26 -23.13
CA LEU A 268 12.48 -13.37 -23.30
C LEU A 268 13.02 -14.72 -22.81
N GLU A 269 14.32 -14.98 -22.95
CA GLU A 269 14.94 -16.19 -22.40
C GLU A 269 14.81 -16.28 -20.87
N GLN A 270 14.94 -15.13 -20.19
CA GLN A 270 14.78 -15.05 -18.74
C GLN A 270 13.32 -15.35 -18.35
N PHE A 271 12.36 -14.85 -19.13
CA PHE A 271 10.94 -15.20 -18.95
C PHE A 271 10.73 -16.71 -19.04
N ASN A 272 11.19 -17.35 -20.12
CA ASN A 272 11.03 -18.79 -20.33
C ASN A 272 11.66 -19.60 -19.18
N LYS A 273 12.83 -19.21 -18.70
CA LYS A 273 13.51 -19.86 -17.57
C LYS A 273 12.73 -19.74 -16.25
N ILE A 274 12.03 -18.63 -16.01
CA ILE A 274 11.24 -18.42 -14.78
C ILE A 274 9.89 -19.13 -14.88
N TRP A 275 9.17 -18.94 -15.98
CA TRP A 275 7.78 -19.36 -16.12
C TRP A 275 7.61 -20.80 -16.62
N SER A 276 8.64 -21.42 -17.19
CA SER A 276 8.62 -22.87 -17.48
C SER A 276 8.34 -23.73 -16.26
N ILE A 277 8.69 -23.25 -15.06
CA ILE A 277 8.38 -23.91 -13.78
C ILE A 277 6.86 -24.13 -13.64
N PHE A 278 6.06 -23.18 -14.10
CA PHE A 278 4.60 -23.23 -14.05
C PHE A 278 4.00 -23.77 -15.35
N LEU A 279 4.39 -23.21 -16.49
CA LEU A 279 3.78 -23.49 -17.80
C LEU A 279 4.03 -24.91 -18.32
N ASN A 280 5.11 -25.58 -17.88
CA ASN A 280 5.40 -26.95 -18.33
C ASN A 280 4.68 -28.02 -17.48
N LYS A 281 4.09 -27.61 -16.34
CA LYS A 281 3.43 -28.51 -15.38
C LYS A 281 1.95 -28.18 -15.16
N SER A 282 1.45 -27.09 -15.74
CA SER A 282 0.06 -26.61 -15.67
C SER A 282 -0.86 -27.25 -16.68
#